data_AF-A0A7V9SNP1-F1
#
_entry.id   AF-A0A7V9SNP1-F1
#
_cell.length_a   1.000
_cell.length_b   1.000
_cell.length_c   1.000
_cell.angle_alpha   90.00
_cell.angle_beta   90.00
_cell.angle_gamma   90.00
#
_symmetry.space_group_name_H-M   'P 1'
#
loop_
_entity.id
_entity.type
_entity.pdbx_description
1 polymer ?
#
loop_
_entity_poly.entity_id
_entity_poly.type
_entity_poly.pdbx_seq_one_letter_code
_entity_poly.pdbx_strand_id
1 'polypeptide(L)' 'MTTWLIDKSALVRIGSSPDINDWADRIQRGLVRIGSVTRLEVGYSGRSAEELREAT' A
#
# COMPACT_ATOMS: atom_id res chain seq x y z
N MET A 1 11.59 19.53 -0.55
CA MET A 1 10.36 18.71 -0.38
C MET A 1 10.69 17.29 -0.81
N THR A 2 10.72 16.32 0.10
CA THR A 2 11.03 14.93 -0.26
C THR A 2 9.74 14.22 -0.65
N THR A 3 9.73 13.58 -1.81
CA THR A 3 8.63 12.71 -2.25
C THR A 3 9.04 11.26 -2.02
N TRP A 4 8.15 10.47 -1.42
CA TRP A 4 8.36 9.04 -1.18
C TRP A 4 7.75 8.21 -2.31
N LEU A 5 8.43 7.14 -2.69
CA LEU A 5 7.85 6.07 -3.51
C LEU A 5 7.65 4.86 -2.60
N ILE A 6 6.40 4.45 -2.39
CA ILE A 6 6.08 3.33 -1.53
C ILE A 6 6.26 2.00 -2.28
N ASP A 7 6.97 1.07 -1.66
CA ASP A 7 7.09 -0.31 -2.12
C ASP A 7 5.88 -1.15 -1.65
N LYS A 8 5.60 -2.27 -2.34
CA LYS A 8 4.53 -3.22 -1.97
C LYS A 8 4.67 -3.69 -0.53
N SER A 9 5.89 -3.99 -0.07
CA SER A 9 6.13 -4.52 1.27
C SER A 9 5.82 -3.50 2.37
N ALA A 10 6.00 -2.21 2.10
CA ALA A 10 5.60 -1.13 3.01
C ALA A 10 4.08 -0.93 2.97
N LEU A 11 3.47 -0.95 1.78
CA LEU A 11 2.03 -0.82 1.59
C LEU A 11 1.24 -1.90 2.34
N VAL A 12 1.74 -3.14 2.40
CA VAL A 12 1.11 -4.23 3.15
C VAL A 12 1.19 -4.03 4.68
N ARG A 13 2.20 -3.33 5.18
CA ARG A 13 2.48 -3.19 6.62
C ARG A 13 2.07 -1.85 7.22
N ILE A 14 1.77 -0.86 6.38
CA ILE A 14 1.53 0.52 6.81
C ILE A 14 0.42 0.64 7.86
N GLY A 15 -0.64 -0.17 7.75
CA GLY A 15 -1.74 -0.19 8.72
C GLY A 15 -1.36 -0.66 10.13
N SER A 16 -0.25 -1.38 10.27
CA SER A 16 0.30 -1.84 11.55
C SER A 16 1.52 -1.04 12.01
N SER A 17 1.90 0.02 11.28
CA SER A 17 3.03 0.86 11.64
C SER A 17 2.68 1.70 12.88
N PRO A 18 3.61 1.84 13.86
CA PRO A 18 3.42 2.80 14.95
C PRO A 18 3.29 4.24 14.44
N ASP A 19 3.84 4.53 13.26
CA ASP A 19 3.85 5.86 12.63
C ASP A 19 2.68 6.06 11.64
N ILE A 20 1.63 5.24 11.72
CA ILE A 20 0.52 5.23 10.74
C ILE A 20 -0.11 6.61 10.53
N ASN A 21 -0.24 7.40 11.60
CA ASN A 21 -0.81 8.75 11.52
C ASN A 21 0.08 9.68 10.69
N ASP A 22 1.41 9.61 10.87
CA ASP A 22 2.34 10.44 10.11
C ASP A 22 2.40 10.00 8.64
N TRP A 23 2.25 8.71 8.38
CA TRP A 23 2.13 8.20 7.01
C TRP A 23 0.82 8.63 6.35
N ALA A 24 -0.29 8.64 7.09
CA ALA A 24 -1.58 9.13 6.62
C ALA A 24 -1.50 10.62 6.24
N ASP A 25 -0.88 11.47 7.07
CA ASP A 25 -0.65 12.89 6.74
C ASP A 25 0.13 13.05 5.43
N ARG A 26 1.22 12.30 5.27
CA ARG A 26 2.04 12.34 4.05
C ARG A 26 1.24 11.90 2.82
N ILE A 27 0.41 10.87 2.95
CA ILE A 27 -0.45 10.40 1.86
C ILE A 27 -1.49 11.46 1.50
N GLN A 28 -2.19 12.03 2.49
CA GLN A 28 -3.21 13.08 2.28
C GLN A 28 -2.61 14.33 1.60
N ARG A 29 -1.36 14.64 1.91
CA ARG A 29 -0.61 15.77 1.31
C ARG A 29 0.02 15.43 -0.05
N GLY A 30 -0.19 14.23 -0.59
CA GLY A 30 0.33 13.81 -1.89
C GLY A 30 1.84 13.58 -1.94
N LEU A 31 2.48 13.40 -0.77
CA LEU A 31 3.93 13.20 -0.64
C LEU A 31 4.36 11.75 -0.85
N VAL A 32 3.42 10.82 -0.96
CA VAL A 32 3.67 9.40 -1.21
C VAL A 32 3.10 9.02 -2.57
N ARG A 33 3.95 8.47 -3.44
CA ARG A 33 3.60 7.93 -4.75
C ARG A 33 3.66 6.40 -4.72
N ILE A 34 2.91 5.76 -5.62
CA ILE A 34 2.98 4.33 -5.89
C ILE A 34 3.49 4.09 -7.30
N GLY A 35 4.36 3.11 -7.49
CA GLY A 35 4.86 2.72 -8.81
C GLY A 35 3.82 1.95 -9.62
N SER A 36 3.87 2.05 -10.95
CA SER A 36 2.97 1.31 -11.84
C SER A 36 3.06 -0.21 -11.65
N VAL A 37 4.27 -0.75 -11.46
CA VAL A 37 4.49 -2.19 -11.20
C VAL A 37 3.87 -2.61 -9.87
N THR A 38 4.13 -1.86 -8.79
CA THR A 38 3.53 -2.11 -7.47
C THR A 38 2.00 -2.09 -7.54
N ARG A 39 1.41 -1.22 -8.37
CA ARG A 39 -0.04 -1.18 -8.59
C ARG A 39 -0.57 -2.44 -9.28
N LEU A 40 0.19 -3.04 -10.21
CA LEU A 40 -0.13 -4.34 -10.81
C LEU A 40 0.00 -5.49 -9.80
N GLU A 41 1.05 -5.49 -8.99
CA GLU A 41 1.26 -6.49 -7.93
C GLU A 41 0.13 -6.49 -6.89
N VAL A 42 -0.38 -5.30 -6.53
CA VAL A 42 -1.56 -5.15 -5.66
C VAL A 42 -2.78 -5.77 -6.32
N GLY A 43 -3.02 -5.48 -7.61
CA GLY A 43 -4.13 -6.08 -8.36
C GLY A 43 -4.04 -7.61 -8.45
N TYR A 44 -2.84 -8.16 -8.64
CA TYR A 44 -2.58 -9.60 -8.63
C TYR A 44 -2.86 -10.20 -7.24
N SER A 45 -2.35 -9.55 -6.18
CA SER A 45 -2.53 -10.03 -4.80
C SER A 45 -3.98 -9.96 -4.33
N GLY A 46 -4.74 -8.93 -4.78
CA GLY A 46 -6.15 -8.75 -4.44
C GLY A 46 -7.05 -9.85 -4.97
N ARG A 47 -6.80 -10.35 -6.19
CA ARG A 47 -7.51 -11.52 -6.74
C ARG A 47 -7.30 -12.75 -5.87
N SER A 48 -6.07 -13.02 -5.45
CA SER A 48 -5.75 -14.21 -4.64
C SER A 48 -6.21 -14.19 -3.18
N ALA A 49 -6.42 -13.01 -2.57
CA ALA A 49 -6.65 -12.90 -1.13
C ALA A 49 -8.15 -12.86 -0.74
N GLU A 50 -9.02 -12.41 -1.63
CA GLU A 50 -10.46 -12.33 -1.40
C GLU A 50 -11.19 -13.51 -2.06
N GLU A 51 -10.79 -13.96 -3.26
CA GLU A 51 -11.31 -15.20 -3.85
C GLU A 51 -11.00 -16.43 -2.99
N LEU A 52 -9.86 -16.47 -2.29
CA LEU A 52 -9.53 -17.56 -1.35
C LEU A 52 -10.38 -17.54 -0.08
N ARG A 53 -10.81 -16.36 0.38
CA ARG A 53 -11.67 -16.22 1.57
C ARG A 53 -13.14 -16.52 1.25
N GLU A 54 -13.56 -16.31 0.00
CA GLU A 54 -14.92 -16.62 -0.46
C GLU A 54 -15.07 -18.06 -1.00
N ALA A 55 -13.97 -18.75 -1.35
CA ALA A 55 -13.98 -20.14 -1.81
C ALA A 55 -13.89 -21.20 -0.70
N THR A 56 -14.00 -20.81 0.58
CA THR A 56 -14.08 -21.70 1.76
C THR A 56 -15.41 -21.47 2.48
#